data_AF-A0A0D6KIG4-F1
#
_entry.id   AF-A0A0D6KIG4-F1
#
_cell.length_a   1.000
_cell.length_b   1.000
_cell.length_c   1.000
_cell.angle_alpha   90.00
_cell.angle_beta   90.00
_cell.angle_gamma   90.00
#
_symmetry.space_group_name_H-M   'P 1'
#
loop_
_entity.id
_entity.type
_entity.pdbx_description
1 polymer ?
#
loop_
_entity_poly.entity_id
_entity_poly.type
_entity_poly.pdbx_seq_one_letter_code
_entity_poly.pdbx_strand_id
1 'polypeptide(L)'
;METKEKIEFAGLPLAVYREIAAHLRQVEGVEVGLIPQSSLQFDYYQSQIEGLWISWVSNPKSSSRHRVQQILAYYRSLYNV
;
A
#
# COMPACT_ATOMS: atom_id res chain seq x y z
N MET A 1 4.73 17.47 -10.83
CA MET A 1 3.58 16.59 -10.59
C MET A 1 4.09 15.41 -9.80
N GLU A 2 3.64 15.23 -8.57
CA GLU A 2 3.94 14.02 -7.79
C GLU A 2 3.14 12.86 -8.40
N THR A 3 3.83 11.87 -8.95
CA THR A 3 3.19 10.67 -9.47
C THR A 3 2.80 9.77 -8.30
N LYS A 4 1.51 9.45 -8.20
CA LYS A 4 0.99 8.48 -7.23
C LYS A 4 0.94 7.10 -7.87
N GLU A 5 1.59 6.14 -7.24
CA GLU A 5 1.57 4.73 -7.66
C GLU A 5 0.52 3.98 -6.83
N LYS A 6 -0.39 3.26 -7.50
CA LYS A 6 -1.39 2.43 -6.84
C LYS A 6 -0.79 1.06 -6.50
N ILE A 7 -1.09 0.57 -5.31
CA ILE A 7 -0.69 -0.75 -4.82
C ILE A 7 -1.94 -1.47 -4.34
N GLU A 8 -2.14 -2.67 -4.84
CA GLU A 8 -3.29 -3.51 -4.49
C GLU A 8 -2.82 -4.91 -4.14
N PHE A 9 -3.57 -5.52 -3.23
CA PHE A 9 -3.45 -6.92 -2.86
C PHE A 9 -4.86 -7.52 -2.86
N ALA A 10 -5.04 -8.61 -3.59
CA ALA A 10 -6.32 -9.29 -3.68
C ALA A 10 -6.72 -9.88 -2.31
N GLY A 11 -7.93 -9.58 -1.85
CA GLY A 11 -8.52 -10.22 -0.66
C GLY A 11 -7.89 -9.87 0.69
N LEU A 12 -6.96 -8.91 0.77
CA LEU A 12 -6.41 -8.53 2.07
C LEU A 12 -7.40 -7.73 2.92
N PRO A 13 -7.55 -8.05 4.22
CA PRO A 13 -8.40 -7.30 5.14
C PRO A 13 -7.94 -5.84 5.33
N LEU A 14 -8.89 -4.97 5.69
CA LEU A 14 -8.62 -3.56 6.04
C LEU A 14 -7.48 -3.39 7.05
N ALA A 15 -7.43 -4.25 8.09
CA ALA A 15 -6.41 -4.19 9.12
C ALA A 15 -5.00 -4.38 8.53
N VAL A 16 -4.84 -5.33 7.61
CA VAL A 16 -3.56 -5.63 6.97
C VAL A 16 -3.10 -4.45 6.12
N TYR A 17 -4.00 -3.87 5.32
CA TYR A 17 -3.67 -2.66 4.57
C TYR A 17 -3.28 -1.47 5.45
N ARG A 18 -3.92 -1.29 6.61
CA ARG A 18 -3.53 -0.25 7.58
C ARG A 18 -2.13 -0.50 8.14
N GLU A 19 -1.78 -1.76 8.38
CA GLU A 19 -0.44 -2.18 8.81
C GLU A 19 0.61 -1.90 7.72
N ILE A 20 0.33 -2.28 6.47
CA ILE A 20 1.20 -1.99 5.31
C ILE A 20 1.42 -0.48 5.19
N ALA A 21 0.35 0.32 5.26
CA ALA A 21 0.45 1.78 5.20
C ALA A 21 1.27 2.35 6.36
N ALA A 22 1.14 1.81 7.57
CA ALA A 22 1.94 2.22 8.72
C ALA A 22 3.44 1.93 8.51
N HIS A 23 3.81 0.75 8.00
CA HIS A 23 5.21 0.43 7.69
C HIS A 23 5.78 1.30 6.56
N LEU A 24 5.02 1.54 5.49
CA LEU A 24 5.47 2.35 4.37
C LEU A 24 5.68 3.83 4.77
N ARG A 25 4.86 4.38 5.67
CA ARG A 25 5.03 5.75 6.20
C ARG A 25 6.30 5.96 7.01
N GLN A 26 6.93 4.88 7.49
CA GLN A 26 8.21 4.97 8.20
C GLN A 26 9.40 5.09 7.24
N VAL A 27 9.18 4.92 5.93
CA VAL A 27 10.23 5.05 4.93
C VAL A 27 10.41 6.52 4.57
N GLU A 28 11.63 7.02 4.74
CA GLU A 28 11.98 8.41 4.43
C GLU A 28 11.65 8.74 2.96
N GLY A 29 10.91 9.83 2.77
CA GLY A 29 10.53 10.33 1.45
C GLY A 29 9.36 9.60 0.78
N VAL A 30 8.58 8.83 1.55
CA VAL A 30 7.38 8.14 1.08
C VAL A 30 6.14 8.70 1.77
N GLU A 31 5.19 9.14 0.97
CA GLU A 31 3.83 9.41 1.44
C GLU A 31 2.89 8.26 1.06
N VAL A 32 1.91 7.98 1.92
CA VAL A 32 1.01 6.83 1.76
C VAL A 32 -0.40 7.19 2.20
N GLY A 33 -1.37 6.88 1.34
CA GLY A 33 -2.79 6.94 1.69
C GLY A 33 -3.54 5.67 1.31
N LEU A 34 -4.73 5.53 1.88
CA LEU A 34 -5.66 4.46 1.55
C LEU A 34 -6.58 4.93 0.42
N ILE A 35 -6.94 4.02 -0.47
CA ILE A 35 -7.96 4.23 -1.49
C ILE A 35 -9.25 3.59 -0.97
N PRO A 36 -10.31 4.36 -0.68
CA PRO A 36 -11.59 3.81 -0.25
C PRO A 36 -12.15 2.80 -1.26
N GLN A 37 -12.89 1.81 -0.78
CA GLN A 37 -13.59 0.88 -1.66
C GLN A 37 -14.65 1.62 -2.49
N SER A 38 -14.62 1.42 -3.81
CA SER A 38 -15.55 2.04 -4.77
C SER A 38 -16.65 1.09 -5.24
N SER A 39 -16.60 -0.20 -4.86
CA SER A 39 -17.64 -1.19 -5.15
C SER A 39 -19.02 -0.74 -4.64
N LEU A 40 -20.02 -0.82 -5.51
CA LEU A 40 -21.42 -0.56 -5.18
C LEU A 40 -22.12 -1.79 -4.57
N GLN A 41 -21.47 -2.96 -4.61
CA GLN A 41 -22.01 -4.22 -4.08
C GLN A 41 -21.39 -4.50 -2.72
N PHE A 42 -22.23 -4.80 -1.72
CA PHE A 42 -21.76 -5.22 -0.42
C PHE A 42 -21.27 -6.67 -0.48
N ASP A 43 -19.99 -6.89 -0.20
CA ASP A 43 -19.40 -8.19 0.03
C ASP A 43 -18.64 -8.15 1.35
N TYR A 44 -19.05 -9.02 2.29
CA TYR A 44 -18.43 -9.11 3.62
C TYR A 44 -16.95 -9.51 3.53
N TYR A 45 -16.56 -10.26 2.51
CA TYR A 45 -15.18 -10.69 2.29
C TYR A 45 -14.37 -9.68 1.48
N GLN A 46 -15.00 -8.65 0.93
CA GLN A 46 -14.31 -7.55 0.27
C GLN A 46 -13.79 -6.56 1.32
N SER A 47 -12.55 -6.11 1.14
CA SER A 47 -11.98 -5.06 1.97
C SER A 47 -12.74 -3.75 1.79
N GLN A 48 -12.92 -3.00 2.89
CA GLN A 48 -13.47 -1.64 2.89
C GLN A 48 -12.55 -0.62 2.19
N ILE A 49 -11.38 -1.06 1.74
CA ILE A 49 -10.46 -0.27 0.93
C ILE A 49 -10.05 -1.06 -0.31
N GLU A 50 -9.86 -0.34 -1.40
CA GLU A 50 -9.49 -0.88 -2.71
C GLU A 50 -7.98 -1.08 -2.84
N GLY A 51 -7.19 -0.27 -2.13
CA GLY A 51 -5.75 -0.33 -2.21
C GLY A 51 -5.07 0.79 -1.43
N LEU A 52 -3.78 0.97 -1.72
CA LEU A 52 -2.94 2.06 -1.25
C LEU A 52 -2.51 2.90 -2.44
N TRP A 53 -2.23 4.18 -2.20
CA TRP A 53 -1.36 4.94 -3.08
C TRP A 53 -0.08 5.29 -2.33
N ILE A 54 1.03 5.30 -3.05
CA ILE A 54 2.29 5.88 -2.58
C ILE A 54 2.69 7.04 -3.49
N SER A 55 3.29 8.07 -2.92
CA SER A 55 4.04 9.07 -3.68
C SER A 55 5.42 9.26 -3.07
N TRP A 56 6.36 9.63 -3.93
CA TRP A 56 7.74 9.91 -3.54
C TRP A 56 7.94 11.41 -3.49
N VAL A 57 8.62 11.88 -2.44
CA VAL A 57 9.21 13.22 -2.46
C VAL A 57 10.24 13.32 -3.58
N SER A 58 10.48 14.52 -4.11
CA SER A 58 11.47 14.75 -5.18
C SER A 58 12.84 14.14 -4.84
N ASN A 59 13.38 13.34 -5.77
CA ASN A 59 14.66 12.63 -5.66
C ASN A 59 14.76 11.64 -4.47
N PRO A 60 13.92 10.59 -4.42
CA PRO A 60 13.96 9.62 -3.33
C PRO A 60 15.27 8.82 -3.35
N LYS A 61 15.84 8.57 -2.17
CA LYS A 61 17.03 7.73 -2.02
C LYS A 61 16.76 6.33 -2.56
N SER A 62 17.77 5.73 -3.21
CA SER A 62 17.68 4.35 -3.71
C SER A 62 17.35 3.35 -2.58
N SER A 63 17.87 3.59 -1.37
CA SER A 63 17.57 2.79 -0.17
C SER A 63 16.09 2.83 0.21
N SER A 64 15.42 3.98 0.11
CA SER A 64 13.98 4.10 0.38
C SER A 64 13.16 3.26 -0.60
N ARG A 65 13.52 3.28 -1.89
CA ARG A 65 12.87 2.44 -2.90
C ARG A 65 13.02 0.95 -2.63
N HIS A 66 14.23 0.51 -2.28
CA HIS A 66 14.48 -0.88 -1.92
C HIS A 66 13.70 -1.28 -0.66
N ARG A 67 13.64 -0.40 0.35
CA ARG A 67 12.91 -0.66 1.60
C ARG A 67 11.40 -0.84 1.35
N VAL A 68 10.80 0.01 0.52
CA VAL A 68 9.40 -0.15 0.10
C VAL A 68 9.19 -1.50 -0.59
N GLN A 69 10.06 -1.86 -1.54
CA GLN A 69 9.96 -3.16 -2.24
C GLN A 69 10.05 -4.35 -1.28
N GLN A 70 10.95 -4.30 -0.30
CA GLN A 70 11.07 -5.34 0.74
C GLN A 70 9.81 -5.48 1.57
N ILE A 71 9.22 -4.36 2.01
CA ILE A 71 7.97 -4.35 2.77
C ILE A 71 6.86 -5.00 1.93
N LEU A 72 6.67 -4.55 0.69
CA LEU A 72 5.64 -5.09 -0.19
C LEU A 72 5.84 -6.59 -0.48
N ALA A 73 7.09 -7.01 -0.75
CA ALA A 73 7.42 -8.41 -0.99
C ALA A 73 7.14 -9.30 0.23
N TYR A 74 7.40 -8.80 1.44
CA TYR A 74 7.08 -9.51 2.67
C TYR A 74 5.58 -9.80 2.78
N TYR A 75 4.72 -8.79 2.54
CA TYR A 75 3.26 -8.97 2.61
C TYR A 75 2.72 -9.85 1.48
N ARG A 76 3.28 -9.76 0.27
CA ARG A 76 2.97 -10.69 -0.83
C ARG A 76 3.28 -12.13 -0.46
N SER A 77 4.46 -12.36 0.11
CA SER A 77 4.86 -13.69 0.56
C SER A 77 4.02 -14.21 1.73
N LEU A 78 3.69 -13.35 2.71
CA LEU A 78 2.95 -13.73 3.91
C LEU A 78 1.52 -14.17 3.58
N TYR A 79 0.86 -13.47 2.66
CA TYR A 79 -0.53 -13.73 2.28
C TYR A 79 -0.68 -14.50 0.96
N ASN A 80 0.43 -14.83 0.30
CA ASN A 80 0.49 -15.54 -0.97
C ASN A 80 -0.32 -14.85 -2.09
N VAL A 81 -0.05 -13.55 -2.29
CA VAL A 81 -0.71 -12.63 -3.23
C VAL A 81 0.26 -11.84 -4.09
#